data_AF-A0A7Y8LXW2-F1
#
_entry.id   AF-A0A7Y8LXW2-F1
#
_cell.length_a   1.000
_cell.length_b   1.000
_cell.length_c   1.000
_cell.angle_alpha   90.00
_cell.angle_beta   90.00
_cell.angle_gamma   90.00
#
_symmetry.space_group_name_H-M   'P 1'
#
loop_
_entity.id
_entity.type
_entity.pdbx_description
1 polymer ?
#
loop_
_entity_poly.entity_id
_entity_poly.type
_entity_poly.pdbx_seq_one_letter_code
_entity_poly.pdbx_strand_id
1 'polypeptide(L)'
;MRTKILWIGILLLILLFHMENHLSLATEASLTLIYTSNTLGELEPCSTCPEGGDNGGLPRRAHYLKTVRQEAENLLTIDGGDALVMSYYGQPNERDKARRWAEFVLTLYETLGYHALNIGDTDLGLGVEYLKNLQKNSKILFLSANLKDKKTNKPIFKPYLIKEIEGIKIGILGLITNEIPPNIQKELKNYSIENPTKAAKETINRFMASCDHIVALAHLTPPEIESLAKEVPRLSIIIGGNDRSFIFPKQIHRSIYVQTDAFGAHVGRMNLNLIKGSSEFIDISSKTLIQKKIEETQKKIEDPKYEKDIKGLKDLQAILIEQKKKMPSSEGKNAYENYLILMHPKMESDKEIENLIESSRARLKRPIPY
;
A
#
# COMPACT_ATOMS: atom_id res chain seq x y z
N MET A 1 65.62 13.03 -21.00
CA MET A 1 64.78 11.93 -20.44
C MET A 1 64.19 12.23 -19.06
N ARG A 2 64.92 12.87 -18.13
CA ARG A 2 64.42 13.17 -16.76
C ARG A 2 63.21 14.12 -16.67
N THR A 3 63.07 15.09 -17.58
CA THR A 3 61.97 16.07 -17.55
C THR A 3 60.63 15.53 -18.08
N LYS A 4 60.64 14.56 -19.01
CA LYS A 4 59.39 13.94 -19.50
C LYS A 4 58.74 13.00 -18.49
N ILE A 5 59.54 12.36 -17.63
CA ILE A 5 59.05 11.44 -16.58
C ILE A 5 58.34 12.22 -15.45
N LEU A 6 58.80 13.44 -15.14
CA LEU A 6 58.20 14.29 -14.11
C LEU A 6 56.79 14.79 -14.49
N TRP A 7 56.58 15.13 -15.76
CA TRP A 7 55.27 15.60 -16.25
C TRP A 7 54.24 14.47 -16.38
N ILE A 8 54.68 13.25 -16.71
CA ILE A 8 53.82 12.06 -16.74
C ILE A 8 53.38 11.69 -15.31
N GLY A 9 54.28 11.82 -14.33
CA GLY A 9 53.95 11.59 -12.91
C GLY A 9 52.91 12.57 -12.36
N ILE A 10 52.99 13.85 -12.72
CA ILE A 10 52.03 14.90 -12.29
C ILE A 10 50.67 14.72 -12.97
N LEU A 11 50.63 14.34 -14.25
CA LEU A 11 49.38 14.04 -14.97
C LEU A 11 48.68 12.78 -14.42
N LEU A 12 49.44 11.74 -14.07
CA LEU A 12 48.90 10.55 -13.40
C LEU A 12 48.38 10.85 -11.99
N LEU A 13 49.06 11.74 -11.24
CA LEU A 13 48.59 12.20 -9.94
C LEU A 13 47.32 13.06 -10.03
N ILE A 14 47.17 13.90 -11.05
CA ILE A 14 45.93 14.68 -11.28
C ILE A 14 44.78 13.79 -11.76
N LEU A 15 45.07 12.76 -12.57
CA LEU A 15 44.08 11.74 -12.96
C LEU A 15 43.67 10.84 -11.80
N LEU A 16 44.59 10.51 -10.88
CA LEU A 16 44.30 9.79 -9.64
C LEU A 16 43.52 10.67 -8.65
N PHE A 17 43.82 11.97 -8.55
CA PHE A 17 43.06 12.92 -7.73
C PHE A 17 41.67 13.25 -8.29
N HIS A 18 41.43 13.06 -9.59
CA HIS A 18 40.08 13.18 -10.20
C HIS A 18 39.27 11.87 -10.14
N MET A 19 39.88 10.75 -9.74
CA MET A 19 39.19 9.47 -9.54
C MET A 19 38.76 9.24 -8.09
N GLU A 20 39.30 10.00 -7.14
CA GLU A 20 38.93 9.97 -5.72
C GLU A 20 37.91 11.07 -5.37
N ASN A 21 36.65 10.93 -5.82
CA ASN A 21 35.43 11.44 -5.13
C ASN A 21 34.14 11.33 -5.96
N HIS A 22 33.95 10.24 -6.70
CA HIS A 22 32.60 9.83 -7.09
C HIS A 22 32.27 8.47 -6.48
N LEU A 23 32.43 8.36 -5.15
CA LEU A 23 31.54 7.48 -4.40
C LEU A 23 30.17 8.16 -4.44
N SER A 24 29.45 7.99 -5.55
CA SER A 24 28.03 8.30 -5.62
C SER A 24 27.37 7.46 -4.52
N LEU A 25 27.07 8.08 -3.38
CA LEU A 25 26.16 7.49 -2.39
C LEU A 25 24.96 6.96 -3.18
N ALA A 26 24.58 5.71 -2.92
CA ALA A 26 23.42 5.14 -3.57
C ALA A 26 22.22 6.07 -3.31
N THR A 27 21.42 6.35 -4.35
CA THR A 27 20.20 7.13 -4.14
C THR A 27 19.26 6.29 -3.30
N GLU A 28 18.95 6.76 -2.10
CA GLU A 28 18.02 6.12 -1.18
C GLU A 28 16.75 6.95 -1.03
N ALA A 29 15.63 6.29 -0.78
CA ALA A 29 14.38 6.97 -0.47
C ALA A 29 13.63 6.30 0.69
N SER A 30 13.20 7.10 1.66
CA SER A 30 12.27 6.63 2.69
C SER A 30 10.83 6.87 2.27
N LEU A 31 9.97 5.83 2.29
CA LEU A 31 8.54 5.93 1.97
C LEU A 31 7.70 5.19 3.01
N THR A 32 6.69 5.86 3.56
CA THR A 32 5.58 5.18 4.25
C THR A 32 4.46 4.90 3.25
N LEU A 33 4.19 3.62 3.02
CA LEU A 33 3.08 3.15 2.20
C LEU A 33 1.94 2.69 3.10
N ILE A 34 0.83 3.43 3.07
CA ILE A 34 -0.43 3.01 3.68
C ILE A 34 -1.28 2.32 2.62
N TYR A 35 -1.78 1.14 2.95
CA TYR A 35 -2.66 0.38 2.07
C TYR A 35 -3.88 -0.17 2.80
N THR A 36 -5.02 -0.14 2.13
CA THR A 36 -6.27 -0.81 2.51
C THR A 36 -6.83 -1.56 1.31
N SER A 37 -7.83 -2.41 1.50
CA SER A 37 -8.64 -3.02 0.46
C SER A 37 -9.95 -3.50 1.07
N ASN A 38 -10.95 -3.82 0.23
CA ASN A 38 -12.21 -4.42 0.66
C ASN A 38 -12.93 -3.62 1.77
N THR A 39 -12.82 -2.29 1.78
CA THR A 39 -13.55 -1.47 2.76
C THR A 39 -15.07 -1.56 2.54
N LEU A 40 -15.52 -1.83 1.31
CA LEU A 40 -16.91 -2.09 0.92
C LEU A 40 -17.86 -0.96 1.30
N GLY A 41 -17.37 0.29 1.27
CA GLY A 41 -18.10 1.47 1.72
C GLY A 41 -18.45 1.45 3.21
N GLU A 42 -17.80 0.61 4.02
CA GLU A 42 -17.99 0.61 5.46
C GLU A 42 -17.37 1.85 6.08
N LEU A 43 -18.21 2.61 6.80
CA LEU A 43 -17.81 3.83 7.50
C LEU A 43 -17.78 3.61 9.01
N GLU A 44 -18.58 2.67 9.49
CA GLU A 44 -18.80 2.43 10.91
C GLU A 44 -18.00 1.20 11.38
N PRO A 45 -17.77 1.08 12.68
CA PRO A 45 -17.28 -0.17 13.25
C PRO A 45 -18.18 -1.36 12.89
N CYS A 46 -17.57 -2.52 12.63
CA CYS A 46 -18.32 -3.74 12.36
C CYS A 46 -18.70 -4.43 13.67
N SER A 47 -19.92 -4.19 14.16
CA SER A 47 -20.43 -4.79 15.39
C SER A 47 -20.78 -6.28 15.27
N THR A 48 -20.93 -6.80 14.05
CA THR A 48 -21.37 -8.19 13.76
C THR A 48 -20.29 -9.05 13.07
N CYS A 49 -19.08 -8.55 12.89
CA CYS A 49 -17.99 -9.32 12.27
C CYS A 49 -17.56 -10.48 13.19
N PRO A 50 -17.06 -11.62 12.65
CA PRO A 50 -16.80 -12.85 13.42
C PRO A 50 -15.87 -12.67 14.64
N GLU A 51 -15.04 -11.63 14.66
CA GLU A 51 -14.17 -11.30 15.80
C GLU A 51 -14.85 -10.44 16.88
N GLY A 52 -16.16 -10.14 16.75
CA GLY A 52 -17.03 -9.65 17.84
C GLY A 52 -16.55 -8.39 18.59
N GLY A 53 -15.66 -7.59 18.00
CA GLY A 53 -14.86 -6.62 18.74
C GLY A 53 -15.12 -5.16 18.42
N ASP A 54 -16.18 -4.79 17.71
CA ASP A 54 -16.43 -3.39 17.30
C ASP A 54 -15.20 -2.77 16.59
N ASN A 55 -14.48 -3.56 15.81
CA ASN A 55 -13.28 -3.13 15.06
C ASN A 55 -13.67 -2.36 13.79
N GLY A 56 -12.74 -1.56 13.25
CA GLY A 56 -12.96 -0.80 12.02
C GLY A 56 -13.33 0.65 12.29
N GLY A 57 -14.18 1.23 11.44
CA GLY A 57 -14.62 2.62 11.56
C GLY A 57 -13.67 3.61 10.89
N LEU A 58 -14.21 4.36 9.92
CA LEU A 58 -13.46 5.37 9.19
C LEU A 58 -12.96 6.53 10.07
N PRO A 59 -13.66 6.97 11.15
CA PRO A 59 -13.11 7.96 12.07
C PRO A 59 -11.82 7.53 12.77
N ARG A 60 -11.71 6.26 13.20
CA ARG A 60 -10.47 5.73 13.79
C ARG A 60 -9.35 5.63 12.76
N ARG A 61 -9.69 5.21 11.54
CA ARG A 61 -8.75 5.25 10.41
C ARG A 61 -8.25 6.67 10.15
N ALA A 62 -9.14 7.66 10.15
CA ALA A 62 -8.78 9.05 9.90
C ALA A 62 -7.80 9.59 10.96
N HIS A 63 -8.06 9.31 12.24
CA HIS A 63 -7.15 9.67 13.32
C HIS A 63 -5.78 9.00 13.13
N TYR A 64 -5.76 7.69 12.87
CA TYR A 64 -4.51 6.97 12.63
C TYR A 64 -3.71 7.56 11.46
N LEU A 65 -4.35 7.84 10.32
CA LEU A 65 -3.69 8.45 9.17
C LEU A 65 -3.18 9.86 9.46
N LYS A 66 -3.87 10.63 10.30
CA LYS A 66 -3.40 11.95 10.76
C LYS A 66 -2.13 11.83 11.59
N THR A 67 -2.04 10.85 12.48
CA THR A 67 -0.82 10.55 13.25
C THR A 67 0.33 10.14 12.32
N VAL A 68 0.08 9.22 11.38
CA VAL A 68 1.12 8.80 10.42
C VAL A 68 1.63 9.97 9.57
N ARG A 69 0.77 10.90 9.17
CA ARG A 69 1.18 12.11 8.42
C ARG A 69 2.12 13.03 9.19
N GLN A 70 2.05 13.02 10.52
CA GLN A 70 2.95 13.82 11.36
C GLN A 70 4.32 13.13 11.51
N GLU A 71 4.37 11.81 11.34
CA GLU A 71 5.59 11.00 11.47
C GLU A 71 6.35 10.84 10.14
N ALA A 72 5.63 10.73 9.02
CA ALA A 72 6.18 10.35 7.73
C ALA A 72 6.45 11.56 6.82
N GLU A 73 7.68 11.71 6.35
CA GLU A 73 8.06 12.73 5.37
C GLU A 73 7.46 12.44 3.99
N ASN A 74 7.65 11.22 3.49
CA ASN A 74 7.02 10.75 2.26
C ASN A 74 5.94 9.73 2.58
N LEU A 75 4.69 10.07 2.26
CA LEU A 75 3.52 9.23 2.51
C LEU A 75 2.74 8.98 1.22
N LEU A 76 2.42 7.72 0.97
CA LEU A 76 1.51 7.31 -0.09
C LEU A 76 0.39 6.47 0.52
N THR A 77 -0.86 6.87 0.30
CA THR A 77 -2.06 6.18 0.80
C THR A 77 -2.86 5.67 -0.37
N ILE A 78 -3.05 4.36 -0.48
CA ILE A 78 -3.70 3.70 -1.63
C ILE A 78 -4.68 2.61 -1.18
N ASP A 79 -5.68 2.33 -2.02
CA ASP A 79 -6.65 1.25 -1.77
C ASP A 79 -6.64 0.19 -2.89
N GLY A 80 -6.64 -1.09 -2.52
CA GLY A 80 -6.52 -2.24 -3.40
C GLY A 80 -7.78 -2.59 -4.19
N GLY A 81 -8.94 -1.99 -3.90
CA GLY A 81 -10.20 -2.24 -4.59
C GLY A 81 -11.33 -2.62 -3.64
N ASP A 82 -12.56 -2.57 -4.16
CA ASP A 82 -13.79 -2.73 -3.38
C ASP A 82 -13.88 -1.70 -2.25
N ALA A 83 -13.58 -0.44 -2.56
CA ALA A 83 -13.54 0.64 -1.58
C ALA A 83 -14.93 1.25 -1.33
N LEU A 84 -15.75 1.37 -2.39
CA LEU A 84 -16.83 2.37 -2.44
C LEU A 84 -18.17 1.86 -1.93
N VAL A 85 -18.46 0.57 -2.14
CA VAL A 85 -19.78 0.03 -1.85
C VAL A 85 -19.73 -1.48 -1.61
N MET A 86 -20.62 -1.98 -0.75
CA MET A 86 -20.92 -3.40 -0.68
C MET A 86 -21.91 -3.81 -1.78
N SER A 87 -22.01 -5.12 -2.05
CA SER A 87 -23.03 -5.71 -2.92
C SER A 87 -24.44 -5.24 -2.52
N TYR A 88 -25.21 -4.74 -3.49
CA TYR A 88 -26.67 -4.50 -3.40
C TYR A 88 -27.42 -5.22 -4.53
N TYR A 89 -26.73 -6.13 -5.23
CA TYR A 89 -27.25 -6.76 -6.43
C TYR A 89 -28.36 -7.74 -6.08
N GLY A 90 -29.44 -7.73 -6.88
CA GLY A 90 -30.70 -8.38 -6.52
C GLY A 90 -31.72 -7.38 -5.96
N GLN A 91 -31.28 -6.17 -5.59
CA GLN A 91 -32.15 -5.06 -5.20
C GLN A 91 -31.92 -3.82 -6.09
N PRO A 92 -32.46 -3.79 -7.33
CA PRO A 92 -32.23 -2.67 -8.26
C PRO A 92 -32.67 -1.31 -7.73
N ASN A 93 -33.65 -1.27 -6.83
CA ASN A 93 -34.13 -0.09 -6.12
C ASN A 93 -33.07 0.52 -5.17
N GLU A 94 -32.05 -0.24 -4.76
CA GLU A 94 -30.97 0.26 -3.91
C GLU A 94 -29.85 0.94 -4.71
N ARG A 95 -29.86 0.86 -6.05
CA ARG A 95 -28.78 1.37 -6.91
C ARG A 95 -28.48 2.86 -6.69
N ASP A 96 -29.50 3.71 -6.66
CA ASP A 96 -29.29 5.16 -6.50
C ASP A 96 -28.87 5.52 -5.08
N LYS A 97 -29.23 4.69 -4.09
CA LYS A 97 -28.76 4.82 -2.72
C LYS A 97 -27.28 4.42 -2.62
N ALA A 98 -26.90 3.29 -3.22
CA ALA A 98 -25.52 2.82 -3.33
C ALA A 98 -24.61 3.84 -4.03
N ARG A 99 -25.08 4.48 -5.09
CA ARG A 99 -24.36 5.56 -5.81
C ARG A 99 -24.08 6.76 -4.90
N ARG A 100 -25.11 7.32 -4.27
CA ARG A 100 -24.95 8.45 -3.33
C ARG A 100 -24.06 8.09 -2.14
N TRP A 101 -24.11 6.84 -1.69
CA TRP A 101 -23.22 6.34 -0.64
C TRP A 101 -21.76 6.32 -1.11
N ALA A 102 -21.50 5.77 -2.29
CA ALA A 102 -20.15 5.73 -2.89
C ALA A 102 -19.56 7.14 -3.11
N GLU A 103 -20.36 8.12 -3.53
CA GLU A 103 -19.94 9.53 -3.62
C GLU A 103 -19.46 10.08 -2.28
N PHE A 104 -20.19 9.76 -1.21
CA PHE A 104 -19.85 10.20 0.13
C PHE A 104 -18.60 9.49 0.68
N VAL A 105 -18.49 8.18 0.49
CA VAL A 105 -17.28 7.40 0.83
C VAL A 105 -16.07 7.99 0.12
N LEU A 106 -16.19 8.29 -1.17
CA LEU A 106 -15.12 8.89 -1.97
C LEU A 106 -14.72 10.27 -1.43
N THR A 107 -15.70 11.11 -1.06
CA THR A 107 -15.44 12.42 -0.45
C THR A 107 -14.63 12.27 0.85
N LEU A 108 -14.99 11.30 1.70
CA LEU A 108 -14.24 11.02 2.92
C LEU A 108 -12.83 10.52 2.61
N TYR A 109 -12.65 9.64 1.62
CA TYR A 109 -11.32 9.18 1.19
C TYR A 109 -10.43 10.34 0.71
N GLU A 110 -11.01 11.34 0.05
CA GLU A 110 -10.27 12.56 -0.34
C GLU A 110 -9.80 13.35 0.87
N THR A 111 -10.67 13.55 1.86
CA THR A 111 -10.31 14.19 3.15
C THR A 111 -9.25 13.38 3.89
N LEU A 112 -9.34 12.05 3.83
CA LEU A 112 -8.36 11.11 4.35
C LEU A 112 -7.13 10.97 3.44
N GLY A 113 -6.93 11.81 2.43
CA GLY A 113 -5.69 11.91 1.66
C GLY A 113 -5.30 10.65 0.88
N TYR A 114 -6.27 9.85 0.42
CA TYR A 114 -6.00 8.76 -0.51
C TYR A 114 -5.51 9.33 -1.85
N HIS A 115 -4.51 8.68 -2.44
CA HIS A 115 -3.90 9.10 -3.70
C HIS A 115 -4.49 8.34 -4.88
N ALA A 116 -4.76 7.05 -4.68
CA ALA A 116 -5.33 6.19 -5.69
C ALA A 116 -6.14 5.06 -5.02
N LEU A 117 -7.14 4.56 -5.73
CA LEU A 117 -7.79 3.30 -5.45
C LEU A 117 -7.81 2.47 -6.73
N ASN A 118 -7.69 1.16 -6.61
CA ASN A 118 -7.96 0.26 -7.72
C ASN A 118 -9.46 -0.01 -7.82
N ILE A 119 -9.96 -0.33 -9.02
CA ILE A 119 -11.36 -0.72 -9.19
C ILE A 119 -11.50 -2.19 -8.82
N GLY A 120 -12.38 -2.49 -7.86
CA GLY A 120 -12.82 -3.86 -7.54
C GLY A 120 -14.12 -4.26 -8.25
N ASP A 121 -14.52 -5.52 -8.09
CA ASP A 121 -15.73 -6.05 -8.73
C ASP A 121 -17.02 -5.49 -8.10
N THR A 122 -17.05 -5.24 -6.80
CA THR A 122 -18.22 -4.61 -6.16
C THR A 122 -18.39 -3.16 -6.60
N ASP A 123 -17.28 -2.44 -6.81
CA ASP A 123 -17.29 -1.06 -7.32
C ASP A 123 -17.93 -1.00 -8.71
N LEU A 124 -17.61 -1.98 -9.59
CA LEU A 124 -18.19 -2.08 -10.94
C LEU A 124 -19.72 -2.14 -10.94
N GLY A 125 -20.33 -2.52 -9.82
CA GLY A 125 -21.78 -2.55 -9.66
C GLY A 125 -22.49 -1.25 -9.75
N LEU A 126 -21.82 -0.20 -9.30
CA LEU A 126 -22.33 1.15 -9.44
C LEU A 126 -22.57 1.50 -10.92
N GLY A 127 -21.92 0.77 -11.83
CA GLY A 127 -21.99 0.89 -13.27
C GLY A 127 -20.78 1.66 -13.79
N VAL A 128 -20.20 1.17 -14.88
CA VAL A 128 -18.96 1.73 -15.43
C VAL A 128 -19.08 3.21 -15.81
N GLU A 129 -20.18 3.63 -16.43
CA GLU A 129 -20.39 5.05 -16.76
C GLU A 129 -20.48 5.94 -15.52
N TYR A 130 -21.08 5.42 -14.45
CA TYR A 130 -21.18 6.14 -13.19
C TYR A 130 -19.80 6.31 -12.54
N LEU A 131 -19.00 5.23 -12.47
CA LEU A 131 -17.62 5.30 -11.97
C LEU A 131 -16.75 6.26 -12.80
N LYS A 132 -16.88 6.25 -14.13
CA LYS A 132 -16.21 7.22 -15.02
C LYS A 132 -16.63 8.65 -14.71
N ASN A 133 -17.89 8.89 -14.36
CA ASN A 133 -18.37 10.21 -13.95
C ASN A 133 -17.82 10.61 -12.57
N LEU A 134 -17.77 9.69 -11.60
CA LEU A 134 -17.14 9.94 -10.30
C LEU A 134 -15.68 10.32 -10.43
N GLN A 135 -14.91 9.59 -11.23
CA GLN A 135 -13.50 9.88 -11.47
C GLN A 135 -13.28 11.32 -11.98
N LYS A 136 -14.15 11.85 -12.84
CA LYS A 136 -13.98 13.21 -13.39
C LYS A 136 -13.99 14.29 -12.31
N ASN A 137 -14.72 14.05 -11.23
CA ASN A 137 -14.90 15.02 -10.14
C ASN A 137 -14.00 14.71 -8.93
N SER A 138 -13.21 13.63 -8.99
CA SER A 138 -12.38 13.18 -7.87
C SER A 138 -10.90 13.50 -8.07
N LYS A 139 -10.24 13.86 -6.97
CA LYS A 139 -8.78 13.98 -6.88
C LYS A 139 -8.10 12.62 -6.74
N ILE A 140 -8.83 11.60 -6.33
CA ILE A 140 -8.33 10.22 -6.24
C ILE A 140 -8.29 9.61 -7.64
N LEU A 141 -7.17 8.95 -7.95
CA LEU A 141 -7.04 8.21 -9.20
C LEU A 141 -7.62 6.80 -9.05
N PHE A 142 -8.58 6.47 -9.90
CA PHE A 142 -9.13 5.14 -10.05
C PHE A 142 -8.24 4.41 -11.05
N LEU A 143 -7.64 3.32 -10.60
CA LEU A 143 -6.71 2.53 -11.36
C LEU A 143 -7.37 1.25 -11.87
N SER A 144 -7.08 0.90 -13.12
CA SER A 144 -7.33 -0.44 -13.68
C SER A 144 -6.67 -0.53 -15.06
N ALA A 145 -5.67 -1.41 -15.21
CA ALA A 145 -4.96 -1.59 -16.46
C ALA A 145 -5.66 -2.56 -17.41
N ASN A 146 -6.43 -3.51 -16.86
CA ASN A 146 -7.02 -4.60 -17.62
C ASN A 146 -8.52 -4.46 -17.88
N LEU A 147 -9.20 -3.43 -17.35
CA LEU A 147 -10.57 -3.10 -17.73
C LEU A 147 -10.58 -2.18 -18.96
N LYS A 148 -11.01 -2.72 -20.10
CA LYS A 148 -10.90 -2.08 -21.42
C LYS A 148 -12.25 -1.84 -22.08
N ASP A 149 -12.32 -0.78 -22.87
CA ASP A 149 -13.43 -0.56 -23.81
C ASP A 149 -13.30 -1.55 -24.99
N LYS A 150 -14.37 -2.29 -25.30
CA LYS A 150 -14.35 -3.32 -26.36
C LYS A 150 -14.11 -2.74 -27.76
N LYS A 151 -14.54 -1.49 -28.02
CA LYS A 151 -14.38 -0.87 -29.34
C LYS A 151 -12.96 -0.37 -29.54
N THR A 152 -12.37 0.25 -28.52
CA THR A 152 -11.04 0.87 -28.67
C THR A 152 -9.90 -0.04 -28.20
N ASN A 153 -10.21 -1.10 -27.45
CA ASN A 153 -9.25 -1.96 -26.75
C ASN A 153 -8.28 -1.16 -25.86
N LYS A 154 -8.75 -0.05 -25.28
CA LYS A 154 -7.95 0.83 -24.38
C LYS A 154 -8.50 0.74 -22.95
N PRO A 155 -7.64 0.88 -21.92
CA PRO A 155 -8.09 1.01 -20.54
C PRO A 155 -9.08 2.18 -20.40
N ILE A 156 -10.15 1.95 -19.63
CA ILE A 156 -11.18 2.98 -19.40
C ILE A 156 -10.89 3.85 -18.17
N PHE A 157 -10.08 3.32 -17.26
CA PHE A 157 -9.49 4.02 -16.14
C PHE A 157 -7.99 4.17 -16.38
N LYS A 158 -7.32 4.98 -15.56
CA LYS A 158 -5.87 5.12 -15.68
C LYS A 158 -5.23 3.77 -15.33
N PRO A 159 -4.32 3.21 -16.14
CA PRO A 159 -3.74 1.91 -15.83
C PRO A 159 -2.81 1.95 -14.62
N TYR A 160 -2.18 3.10 -14.35
CA TYR A 160 -1.17 3.25 -13.31
C TYR A 160 -1.00 4.69 -12.80
N LEU A 161 -0.28 4.86 -11.70
CA LEU A 161 0.29 6.12 -11.20
C LEU A 161 1.81 5.96 -11.08
N ILE A 162 2.60 6.98 -11.43
CA ILE A 162 4.03 7.02 -11.14
C ILE A 162 4.27 8.17 -10.16
N LYS A 163 5.02 7.91 -9.10
CA LYS A 163 5.50 8.89 -8.13
C LYS A 163 7.02 8.84 -8.09
N GLU A 164 7.65 10.01 -8.04
CA GLU A 164 9.09 10.12 -7.80
C GLU A 164 9.29 10.61 -6.37
N ILE A 165 10.10 9.90 -5.60
CA ILE A 165 10.38 10.17 -4.19
C ILE A 165 11.89 10.11 -4.06
N GLU A 166 12.51 11.25 -3.72
CA GLU A 166 13.97 11.35 -3.51
C GLU A 166 14.79 10.77 -4.68
N GLY A 167 14.30 10.96 -5.92
CA GLY A 167 14.95 10.48 -7.15
C GLY A 167 14.72 9.00 -7.49
N ILE A 168 13.88 8.30 -6.73
CA ILE A 168 13.40 6.93 -6.98
C ILE A 168 11.98 6.96 -7.56
N LYS A 169 11.79 6.32 -8.71
CA LYS A 169 10.50 6.25 -9.41
C LYS A 169 9.72 5.00 -9.03
N ILE A 170 8.59 5.20 -8.39
CA ILE A 170 7.69 4.14 -7.93
C ILE A 170 6.46 4.12 -8.83
N GLY A 171 6.25 2.98 -9.47
CA GLY A 171 5.06 2.68 -10.24
C GLY A 171 3.98 2.03 -9.39
N ILE A 172 2.73 2.43 -9.55
CA ILE A 172 1.55 1.81 -8.92
C ILE A 172 0.62 1.36 -10.04
N LEU A 173 0.44 0.06 -10.20
CA LEU A 173 -0.36 -0.57 -11.26
C LEU A 173 -1.68 -1.09 -10.68
N GLY A 174 -2.82 -0.80 -11.32
CA GLY A 174 -4.12 -1.36 -10.92
C GLY A 174 -4.53 -2.58 -11.75
N LEU A 175 -5.04 -3.64 -11.12
CA LEU A 175 -5.53 -4.85 -11.78
C LEU A 175 -6.81 -5.36 -11.10
N ILE A 176 -7.78 -5.78 -11.90
CA ILE A 176 -9.03 -6.41 -11.43
C ILE A 176 -9.12 -7.86 -11.90
N THR A 177 -9.73 -8.73 -11.11
CA THR A 177 -9.95 -10.14 -11.44
C THR A 177 -10.76 -10.32 -12.71
N ASN A 178 -10.51 -11.39 -13.45
CA ASN A 178 -11.40 -11.82 -14.54
C ASN A 178 -12.67 -12.55 -14.02
N GLU A 179 -12.69 -12.93 -12.73
CA GLU A 179 -13.78 -13.66 -12.08
C GLU A 179 -14.89 -12.71 -11.61
N ILE A 180 -15.56 -12.04 -12.56
CA ILE A 180 -16.65 -11.12 -12.23
C ILE A 180 -17.97 -11.86 -12.00
N PRO A 181 -18.66 -11.64 -10.88
CA PRO A 181 -19.97 -12.26 -10.62
C PRO A 181 -21.02 -11.97 -11.70
N PRO A 182 -21.91 -12.92 -12.06
CA PRO A 182 -22.86 -12.77 -13.17
C PRO A 182 -23.75 -11.53 -13.09
N ASN A 183 -24.14 -11.14 -11.88
CA ASN A 183 -24.94 -9.94 -11.61
C ASN A 183 -24.24 -8.63 -11.96
N ILE A 184 -22.91 -8.62 -12.02
CA ILE A 184 -22.05 -7.48 -12.37
C ILE A 184 -21.68 -7.51 -13.85
N GLN A 185 -21.53 -8.70 -14.45
CA GLN A 185 -21.20 -8.86 -15.86
C GLN A 185 -22.16 -8.09 -16.80
N LYS A 186 -23.40 -7.89 -16.39
CA LYS A 186 -24.39 -7.07 -17.14
C LYS A 186 -23.96 -5.61 -17.31
N GLU A 187 -23.12 -5.07 -16.42
CA GLU A 187 -22.56 -3.72 -16.51
C GLU A 187 -21.37 -3.67 -17.50
N LEU A 188 -20.83 -4.82 -17.91
CA LEU A 188 -19.69 -4.97 -18.81
C LEU A 188 -20.08 -5.21 -20.28
N LYS A 189 -21.31 -4.85 -20.71
CA LYS A 189 -21.74 -5.06 -22.11
C LYS A 189 -20.75 -4.49 -23.13
N ASN A 190 -20.28 -3.27 -22.91
CA ASN A 190 -19.33 -2.56 -23.78
C ASN A 190 -17.86 -2.71 -23.34
N TYR A 191 -17.61 -3.50 -22.30
CA TYR A 191 -16.33 -3.55 -21.61
C TYR A 191 -15.81 -4.99 -21.52
N SER A 192 -14.50 -5.15 -21.51
CA SER A 192 -13.84 -6.44 -21.38
C SER A 192 -12.76 -6.35 -20.32
N ILE A 193 -12.57 -7.44 -19.58
CA ILE A 193 -11.45 -7.58 -18.65
C ILE A 193 -10.41 -8.49 -19.32
N GLU A 194 -9.25 -7.93 -19.62
CA GLU A 194 -8.11 -8.71 -20.10
C GLU A 194 -7.49 -9.51 -18.95
N ASN A 195 -6.82 -10.62 -19.29
CA ASN A 195 -6.00 -11.35 -18.34
C ASN A 195 -5.05 -10.38 -17.59
N PRO A 196 -5.07 -10.35 -16.25
CA PRO A 196 -4.36 -9.36 -15.46
C PRO A 196 -2.84 -9.45 -15.64
N THR A 197 -2.28 -10.66 -15.70
CA THR A 197 -0.85 -10.91 -15.94
C THR A 197 -0.39 -10.34 -17.28
N LYS A 198 -1.18 -10.55 -18.34
CA LYS A 198 -0.89 -9.99 -19.67
C LYS A 198 -0.91 -8.46 -19.65
N ALA A 199 -1.97 -7.87 -19.11
CA ALA A 199 -2.12 -6.42 -19.01
C ALA A 199 -1.00 -5.77 -18.17
N ALA A 200 -0.56 -6.43 -17.10
CA ALA A 200 0.56 -6.00 -16.28
C ALA A 200 1.86 -5.95 -17.09
N LYS A 201 2.21 -7.03 -17.80
CA LYS A 201 3.41 -7.07 -18.67
C LYS A 201 3.38 -5.95 -19.71
N GLU A 202 2.27 -5.78 -20.41
CA GLU A 202 2.12 -4.73 -21.43
C GLU A 202 2.28 -3.32 -20.85
N THR A 203 1.61 -3.04 -19.73
CA THR A 203 1.63 -1.73 -19.07
C THR A 203 3.02 -1.40 -18.54
N ILE A 204 3.65 -2.36 -17.85
CA ILE A 204 4.98 -2.19 -17.26
C ILE A 204 6.03 -1.95 -18.35
N ASN A 205 5.99 -2.71 -19.44
CA ASN A 205 6.96 -2.57 -20.53
C ASN A 205 6.79 -1.25 -21.29
N ARG A 206 5.55 -0.80 -21.51
CA ARG A 206 5.29 0.42 -22.28
C ARG A 206 5.48 1.70 -21.47
N PHE A 207 5.12 1.69 -20.20
CA PHE A 207 4.96 2.93 -19.44
C PHE A 207 5.77 3.01 -18.15
N MET A 208 6.25 1.88 -17.63
CA MET A 208 6.92 1.79 -16.32
C MET A 208 8.33 1.21 -16.45
N ALA A 209 8.91 1.23 -17.65
CA ALA A 209 10.27 0.77 -17.91
C ALA A 209 11.32 1.52 -17.07
N SER A 210 11.10 2.81 -16.81
CA SER A 210 11.97 3.65 -15.99
C SER A 210 11.64 3.66 -14.50
N CYS A 211 10.66 2.88 -14.04
CA CYS A 211 10.37 2.76 -12.61
C CYS A 211 11.36 1.80 -11.95
N ASP A 212 11.91 2.24 -10.83
CA ASP A 212 12.83 1.46 -10.00
C ASP A 212 12.08 0.36 -9.24
N HIS A 213 10.88 0.68 -8.75
CA HIS A 213 9.99 -0.25 -8.05
C HIS A 213 8.57 -0.19 -8.60
N ILE A 214 7.87 -1.32 -8.57
CA ILE A 214 6.47 -1.42 -9.04
C ILE A 214 5.64 -2.11 -7.96
N VAL A 215 4.61 -1.39 -7.51
CA VAL A 215 3.56 -1.86 -6.61
C VAL A 215 2.33 -2.22 -7.45
N ALA A 216 1.80 -3.43 -7.31
CA ALA A 216 0.53 -3.81 -7.90
C ALA A 216 -0.59 -3.70 -6.85
N LEU A 217 -1.62 -2.91 -7.15
CA LEU A 217 -2.93 -2.99 -6.51
C LEU A 217 -3.73 -4.06 -7.26
N ALA A 218 -3.75 -5.27 -6.70
CA ALA A 218 -4.23 -6.47 -7.36
C ALA A 218 -5.51 -6.97 -6.68
N HIS A 219 -6.68 -6.47 -7.15
CA HIS A 219 -7.98 -7.01 -6.76
C HIS A 219 -8.25 -8.33 -7.50
N LEU A 220 -7.42 -9.32 -7.21
CA LEU A 220 -7.28 -10.60 -7.90
C LEU A 220 -7.52 -11.76 -6.94
N THR A 221 -7.89 -12.91 -7.46
CA THR A 221 -7.98 -14.13 -6.64
C THR A 221 -6.59 -14.62 -6.24
N PRO A 222 -6.43 -15.39 -5.15
CA PRO A 222 -5.11 -15.91 -4.76
C PRO A 222 -4.37 -16.69 -5.87
N PRO A 223 -5.04 -17.54 -6.69
CA PRO A 223 -4.40 -18.16 -7.85
C PRO A 223 -3.91 -17.15 -8.91
N GLU A 224 -4.67 -16.11 -9.19
CA GLU A 224 -4.27 -15.04 -10.11
C GLU A 224 -3.05 -14.26 -9.57
N ILE A 225 -2.99 -14.00 -8.26
CA ILE A 225 -1.84 -13.36 -7.59
C ILE A 225 -0.57 -14.21 -7.73
N GLU A 226 -0.66 -15.52 -7.49
CA GLU A 226 0.51 -16.40 -7.63
C GLU A 226 0.98 -16.49 -9.10
N SER A 227 0.06 -16.53 -10.07
CA SER A 227 0.42 -16.43 -11.50
C SER A 227 1.09 -15.09 -11.83
N LEU A 228 0.53 -13.98 -11.34
CA LEU A 228 1.07 -12.64 -11.56
C LEU A 228 2.49 -12.51 -11.01
N ALA A 229 2.73 -12.92 -9.76
CA ALA A 229 4.04 -12.86 -9.12
C ALA A 229 5.09 -13.72 -9.84
N LYS A 230 4.69 -14.91 -10.29
CA LYS A 230 5.55 -15.83 -11.04
C LYS A 230 5.98 -15.25 -12.39
N GLU A 231 5.03 -14.66 -13.10
CA GLU A 231 5.21 -14.27 -14.49
C GLU A 231 5.65 -12.82 -14.69
N VAL A 232 5.54 -11.98 -13.65
CA VAL A 232 5.90 -10.56 -13.68
C VAL A 232 6.92 -10.24 -12.58
N PRO A 233 8.18 -10.74 -12.70
CA PRO A 233 9.21 -10.58 -11.68
C PRO A 233 9.66 -9.14 -11.41
N ARG A 234 9.19 -8.17 -12.21
CA ARG A 234 9.42 -6.73 -11.99
C ARG A 234 8.53 -6.14 -10.89
N LEU A 235 7.50 -6.85 -10.44
CA LEU A 235 6.68 -6.40 -9.32
C LEU A 235 7.46 -6.55 -8.01
N SER A 236 7.65 -5.44 -7.32
CA SER A 236 8.31 -5.40 -6.01
C SER A 236 7.33 -5.79 -4.90
N ILE A 237 6.12 -5.22 -4.93
CA ILE A 237 5.10 -5.40 -3.91
C ILE A 237 3.76 -5.67 -4.60
N ILE A 238 2.99 -6.61 -4.07
CA ILE A 238 1.61 -6.89 -4.47
C ILE A 238 0.74 -6.63 -3.24
N ILE A 239 -0.18 -5.67 -3.37
CA ILE A 239 -1.25 -5.41 -2.41
C ILE A 239 -2.49 -6.08 -2.96
N GLY A 240 -2.92 -7.17 -2.31
CA GLY A 240 -4.09 -7.93 -2.74
C GLY A 240 -5.42 -7.34 -2.29
N GLY A 241 -6.49 -8.01 -2.71
CA GLY A 241 -7.87 -7.73 -2.36
C GLY A 241 -8.75 -8.94 -2.67
N ASN A 242 -10.03 -8.70 -2.94
CA ASN A 242 -11.04 -9.67 -3.40
C ASN A 242 -11.49 -10.74 -2.39
N ASP A 243 -10.58 -11.54 -1.81
CA ASP A 243 -10.96 -12.68 -0.95
C ASP A 243 -11.27 -12.30 0.51
N ARG A 244 -11.09 -11.01 0.85
CA ARG A 244 -11.42 -10.39 2.15
C ARG A 244 -10.63 -10.95 3.34
N SER A 245 -9.57 -11.72 3.10
CA SER A 245 -8.62 -12.15 4.13
C SER A 245 -7.56 -11.07 4.39
N PHE A 246 -6.86 -11.15 5.53
CA PHE A 246 -5.61 -10.41 5.72
C PHE A 246 -4.41 -11.34 5.56
N ILE A 247 -3.29 -10.79 5.08
CA ILE A 247 -2.07 -11.55 4.85
C ILE A 247 -0.89 -10.75 5.41
N PHE A 248 -0.20 -11.34 6.39
CA PHE A 248 1.12 -10.88 6.81
C PHE A 248 2.10 -10.99 5.64
N PRO A 249 3.15 -10.14 5.58
CA PRO A 249 4.09 -10.14 4.47
C PRO A 249 4.58 -11.54 4.13
N LYS A 250 4.26 -11.97 2.91
CA LYS A 250 4.69 -13.25 2.36
C LYS A 250 5.52 -12.98 1.12
N GLN A 251 6.75 -13.45 1.10
CA GLN A 251 7.53 -13.45 -0.13
C GLN A 251 6.94 -14.49 -1.10
N ILE A 252 6.48 -14.03 -2.26
CA ILE A 252 6.05 -14.90 -3.37
C ILE A 252 6.91 -14.59 -4.59
N HIS A 253 7.71 -15.57 -5.01
CA HIS A 253 8.76 -15.34 -6.00
C HIS A 253 9.66 -14.14 -5.61
N ARG A 254 9.67 -13.08 -6.43
CA ARG A 254 10.43 -11.85 -6.15
C ARG A 254 9.63 -10.77 -5.43
N SER A 255 8.30 -10.92 -5.34
CA SER A 255 7.41 -9.89 -4.82
C SER A 255 7.09 -10.13 -3.35
N ILE A 256 6.88 -9.05 -2.61
CA ILE A 256 6.26 -9.10 -1.28
C ILE A 256 4.74 -9.02 -1.47
N TYR A 257 4.01 -10.01 -0.97
CA TYR A 257 2.55 -10.01 -0.97
C TYR A 257 2.02 -9.63 0.41
N VAL A 258 1.17 -8.61 0.44
CA VAL A 258 0.43 -8.14 1.62
C VAL A 258 -1.03 -7.92 1.28
N GLN A 259 -1.90 -8.01 2.29
CA GLN A 259 -3.32 -7.73 2.13
C GLN A 259 -3.95 -7.35 3.47
N THR A 260 -4.92 -6.43 3.45
CA THR A 260 -5.82 -6.16 4.58
C THR A 260 -7.13 -6.93 4.41
N ASP A 261 -7.79 -7.23 5.52
CA ASP A 261 -9.13 -7.79 5.54
C ASP A 261 -10.19 -6.78 5.07
N ALA A 262 -11.46 -7.13 5.27
CA ALA A 262 -12.59 -6.31 4.84
C ALA A 262 -13.09 -5.32 5.91
N PHE A 263 -14.03 -4.46 5.49
CA PHE A 263 -14.78 -3.54 6.34
C PHE A 263 -13.92 -2.50 7.05
N GLY A 264 -12.67 -2.35 6.63
CA GLY A 264 -11.76 -1.41 7.23
C GLY A 264 -11.28 -1.77 8.62
N ALA A 265 -11.36 -3.05 9.01
CA ALA A 265 -10.90 -3.52 10.30
C ALA A 265 -9.39 -3.30 10.47
N HIS A 266 -8.61 -3.55 9.41
CA HIS A 266 -7.17 -3.25 9.41
C HIS A 266 -6.76 -2.17 8.41
N VAL A 267 -5.68 -1.47 8.77
CA VAL A 267 -4.90 -0.61 7.88
C VAL A 267 -3.49 -1.18 7.78
N GLY A 268 -3.03 -1.41 6.56
CA GLY A 268 -1.65 -1.77 6.28
C GLY A 268 -0.74 -0.54 6.32
N ARG A 269 0.40 -0.65 7.01
CA ARG A 269 1.50 0.31 6.96
C ARG A 269 2.79 -0.43 6.64
N MET A 270 3.39 -0.10 5.49
CA MET A 270 4.71 -0.56 5.11
C MET A 270 5.68 0.62 5.10
N ASN A 271 6.64 0.63 6.00
CA ASN A 271 7.75 1.58 5.96
C ASN A 271 8.83 0.98 5.06
N LEU A 272 9.25 1.72 4.04
CA LEU A 272 10.18 1.30 3.01
C LEU A 272 11.42 2.19 3.07
N ASN A 273 12.59 1.56 3.09
CA ASN A 273 13.83 2.21 2.68
C ASN A 273 14.26 1.60 1.34
N LEU A 274 14.17 2.40 0.29
CA LEU A 274 14.37 1.99 -1.09
C LEU A 274 15.75 2.45 -1.56
N ILE A 275 16.43 1.61 -2.32
CA ILE A 275 17.75 1.91 -2.89
C ILE A 275 17.63 1.78 -4.40
N LYS A 276 17.97 2.86 -5.10
CA LYS A 276 17.91 2.92 -6.56
C LYS A 276 18.74 1.80 -7.18
N GLY A 277 18.12 1.03 -8.09
CA GLY A 277 18.73 -0.12 -8.75
C GLY A 277 18.77 -1.41 -7.92
N SER A 278 18.43 -1.37 -6.62
CA SER A 278 18.29 -2.58 -5.81
C SER A 278 16.95 -3.24 -6.07
N SER A 279 16.93 -4.55 -6.27
CA SER A 279 15.68 -5.32 -6.50
C SER A 279 15.36 -6.32 -5.41
N GLU A 280 16.27 -6.49 -4.44
CA GLU A 280 16.08 -7.37 -3.29
C GLU A 280 15.47 -6.58 -2.14
N PHE A 281 14.55 -7.21 -1.43
CA PHE A 281 13.94 -6.67 -0.22
C PHE A 281 14.29 -7.54 0.98
N ILE A 282 14.54 -6.90 2.12
CA ILE A 282 14.72 -7.57 3.39
C ILE A 282 13.70 -7.06 4.41
N ASP A 283 13.02 -8.00 5.07
CA ASP A 283 12.18 -7.70 6.22
C ASP A 283 13.06 -7.35 7.43
N ILE A 284 12.97 -6.12 7.90
CA ILE A 284 13.68 -5.65 9.09
C ILE A 284 12.76 -5.48 10.31
N SER A 285 11.50 -5.90 10.23
CA SER A 285 10.50 -5.71 11.29
C SER A 285 10.97 -6.28 12.64
N SER A 286 11.49 -7.50 12.64
CA SER A 286 12.04 -8.14 13.85
C SER A 286 13.31 -7.44 14.35
N LYS A 287 14.16 -6.94 13.44
CA LYS A 287 15.40 -6.24 13.78
C LYS A 287 15.10 -4.90 14.46
N THR A 288 14.12 -4.16 13.97
CA THR A 288 13.67 -2.92 14.59
C THR A 288 12.97 -3.18 15.92
N LEU A 289 12.15 -4.23 16.02
CA LEU A 289 11.51 -4.59 17.31
C LEU A 289 12.56 -4.90 18.38
N ILE A 290 13.60 -5.66 18.04
CA ILE A 290 14.71 -5.93 18.96
C ILE A 290 15.45 -4.63 19.31
N GLN A 291 15.70 -3.75 18.33
CA GLN A 291 16.33 -2.46 18.60
C GLN A 291 15.53 -1.62 19.61
N LYS A 292 14.20 -1.50 19.44
CA LYS A 292 13.33 -0.80 20.39
C LYS A 292 13.40 -1.42 21.79
N LYS A 293 13.38 -2.76 21.89
CA LYS A 293 13.54 -3.45 23.19
C LYS A 293 14.90 -3.19 23.83
N ILE A 294 15.98 -3.09 23.06
CA ILE A 294 17.32 -2.73 23.58
C ILE A 294 17.27 -1.32 24.19
N GLU A 295 16.67 -0.36 23.49
CA GLU A 295 16.53 1.03 23.96
C GLU A 295 15.64 1.15 25.20
N GLU A 296 14.50 0.46 25.24
CA GLU A 296 13.63 0.41 26.41
C GLU A 296 14.33 -0.23 27.60
N THR A 297 15.10 -1.29 27.36
CA THR A 297 15.89 -1.95 28.41
C THR A 297 16.99 -1.02 28.92
N GLN A 298 17.66 -0.28 28.04
CA GLN A 298 18.65 0.73 28.43
C GLN A 298 18.03 1.80 29.33
N LYS A 299 16.86 2.33 28.97
CA LYS A 299 16.12 3.31 29.79
C LYS A 299 15.79 2.75 31.17
N LYS A 300 15.42 1.47 31.27
CA LYS A 300 15.17 0.81 32.57
C LYS A 300 16.45 0.62 33.38
N ILE A 301 17.59 0.34 32.75
CA ILE A 301 18.89 0.22 33.44
C ILE A 301 19.31 1.55 34.06
N GLU A 302 19.00 2.67 33.40
CA GLU A 302 19.33 4.02 33.84
C GLU A 302 18.35 4.59 34.89
N ASP A 303 17.19 3.98 35.05
CA ASP A 303 16.16 4.43 35.99
C ASP A 303 16.36 3.80 37.39
N PRO A 304 16.58 4.61 38.45
CA PRO A 304 16.77 4.14 39.83
C PRO A 304 15.64 3.22 40.33
N LYS A 305 14.43 3.32 39.77
CA LYS A 305 13.30 2.43 40.10
C LYS A 305 13.63 0.95 39.91
N TYR A 306 14.52 0.62 38.98
CA TYR A 306 14.88 -0.75 38.63
C TYR A 306 16.23 -1.21 39.19
N GLU A 307 16.77 -0.53 40.22
CA GLU A 307 18.09 -0.83 40.79
C GLU A 307 18.28 -2.30 41.17
N LYS A 308 17.22 -2.94 41.70
CA LYS A 308 17.22 -4.36 42.10
C LYS A 308 17.29 -5.34 40.91
N ASP A 309 16.89 -4.89 39.72
CA ASP A 309 16.80 -5.71 38.51
C ASP A 309 17.95 -5.44 37.52
N ILE A 310 18.88 -4.51 37.83
CA ILE A 310 19.93 -4.05 36.91
C ILE A 310 20.72 -5.22 36.29
N LYS A 311 21.07 -6.24 37.08
CA LYS A 311 21.82 -7.40 36.57
C LYS A 311 21.03 -8.13 35.48
N GLY A 312 19.76 -8.47 35.77
CA GLY A 312 18.89 -9.15 34.81
C GLY A 312 18.60 -8.31 33.57
N LEU A 313 18.47 -6.99 33.72
CA LEU A 313 18.28 -6.07 32.60
C LEU A 313 19.52 -6.00 31.70
N LYS A 314 20.74 -5.97 32.27
CA LYS A 314 22.00 -6.02 31.52
C LYS A 314 22.16 -7.35 30.79
N ASP A 315 21.82 -8.47 31.43
CA ASP A 315 21.85 -9.80 30.82
C ASP A 315 20.86 -9.88 29.63
N LEU A 316 19.64 -9.40 29.82
CA LEU A 316 18.62 -9.30 28.76
C LEU A 316 19.11 -8.42 27.59
N GLN A 317 19.69 -7.25 27.89
CA GLN A 317 20.19 -6.35 26.86
C GLN A 317 21.31 -7.01 26.04
N ALA A 318 22.25 -7.72 26.68
CA ALA A 318 23.31 -8.45 26.00
C ALA A 318 22.75 -9.52 25.05
N ILE A 319 21.75 -10.29 25.49
CA ILE A 319 21.04 -11.28 24.66
C ILE A 319 20.40 -10.62 23.44
N LEU A 320 19.68 -9.50 23.65
CA LEU A 320 19.02 -8.78 22.56
C LEU A 320 20.04 -8.23 21.54
N ILE A 321 21.17 -7.70 22.00
CA ILE A 321 22.26 -7.23 21.13
C ILE A 321 22.84 -8.39 20.31
N GLU A 322 23.07 -9.55 20.93
CA GLU A 322 23.57 -10.73 20.24
C GLU A 322 22.57 -11.25 19.19
N GLN A 323 21.29 -11.30 19.53
CA GLN A 323 20.21 -11.66 18.59
C GLN A 323 20.18 -10.70 17.40
N LYS A 324 20.26 -9.38 17.63
CA LYS A 324 20.29 -8.37 16.58
C LYS A 324 21.49 -8.55 15.64
N LYS A 325 22.67 -8.89 16.17
CA LYS A 325 23.88 -9.14 15.36
C LYS A 325 23.76 -10.35 14.44
N LYS A 326 22.97 -11.36 14.81
CA LYS A 326 22.72 -12.55 14.00
C LYS A 326 21.69 -12.33 12.88
N MET A 327 20.96 -11.22 12.90
CA MET A 327 19.98 -10.89 11.86
C MET A 327 20.65 -10.41 10.58
N PRO A 328 20.04 -10.63 9.40
CA PRO A 328 20.70 -10.28 8.15
C PRO A 328 20.89 -8.77 7.98
N SER A 329 21.92 -8.40 7.19
CA SER A 329 22.21 -7.01 6.85
C SER A 329 21.27 -6.50 5.76
N SER A 330 20.90 -5.23 5.86
CA SER A 330 20.14 -4.49 4.83
C SER A 330 21.03 -3.65 3.92
N GLU A 331 22.35 -3.71 4.09
CA GLU A 331 23.31 -2.94 3.30
C GLU A 331 23.18 -3.27 1.79
N GLY A 332 22.97 -2.25 0.96
CA GLY A 332 22.76 -2.39 -0.49
C GLY A 332 21.42 -3.02 -0.91
N LYS A 333 20.52 -3.31 0.04
CA LYS A 333 19.20 -3.92 -0.21
C LYS A 333 18.09 -2.96 0.17
N ASN A 334 16.95 -3.05 -0.51
CA ASN A 334 15.75 -2.40 -0.01
C ASN A 334 15.36 -3.04 1.32
N ALA A 335 14.92 -2.25 2.28
CA ALA A 335 14.45 -2.75 3.57
C ALA A 335 12.99 -2.35 3.77
N TYR A 336 12.24 -3.21 4.46
CA TYR A 336 10.88 -2.88 4.83
C TYR A 336 10.52 -3.33 6.24
N GLU A 337 9.58 -2.59 6.82
CA GLU A 337 8.82 -2.99 8.00
C GLU A 337 7.36 -2.98 7.61
N ASN A 338 6.59 -3.98 8.05
CA ASN A 338 5.16 -4.00 7.75
C ASN A 338 4.32 -4.24 9.00
N TYR A 339 3.24 -3.49 9.11
CA TYR A 339 2.29 -3.56 10.21
C TYR A 339 0.87 -3.66 9.66
N LEU A 340 0.09 -4.58 10.21
CA LEU A 340 -1.36 -4.61 10.05
C LEU A 340 -1.96 -4.02 11.32
N ILE A 341 -2.46 -2.80 11.23
CA ILE A 341 -2.98 -2.05 12.36
C ILE A 341 -4.47 -2.29 12.48
N LEU A 342 -4.87 -3.02 13.52
CA LEU A 342 -6.28 -3.20 13.86
C LEU A 342 -6.86 -1.86 14.33
N MET A 343 -7.95 -1.43 13.71
CA MET A 343 -8.74 -0.26 14.12
C MET A 343 -9.57 -0.61 15.35
N HIS A 344 -8.89 -0.80 16.47
CA HIS A 344 -9.45 -1.28 17.73
C HIS A 344 -10.35 -0.21 18.40
N PRO A 345 -11.41 -0.59 19.14
CA PRO A 345 -12.29 0.34 19.88
C PRO A 345 -11.65 1.32 20.85
N LYS A 346 -10.37 1.10 21.18
CA LYS A 346 -9.61 1.94 22.12
C LYS A 346 -8.79 3.01 21.42
N MET A 347 -8.70 2.95 20.09
CA MET A 347 -8.08 4.01 19.30
C MET A 347 -8.98 5.24 19.29
N GLU A 348 -8.36 6.41 19.31
CA GLU A 348 -9.08 7.67 19.16
C GLU A 348 -9.71 7.76 17.76
N SER A 349 -10.87 8.43 17.70
CA SER A 349 -11.59 8.75 16.46
C SER A 349 -11.34 10.20 16.07
N ASP A 350 -11.25 10.48 14.77
CA ASP A 350 -11.27 11.85 14.27
C ASP A 350 -12.69 12.43 14.37
N LYS A 351 -12.84 13.48 15.17
CA LYS A 351 -14.15 14.10 15.47
C LYS A 351 -14.77 14.81 14.28
N GLU A 352 -13.98 15.33 13.35
CA GLU A 352 -14.51 15.98 12.16
C GLU A 352 -15.16 14.94 11.24
N ILE A 353 -14.47 13.81 11.03
CA ILE A 353 -14.99 12.70 10.24
C ILE A 353 -16.21 12.06 10.89
N GLU A 354 -16.20 11.89 12.21
CA GLU A 354 -17.36 11.38 12.97
C GLU A 354 -18.59 12.28 12.78
N ASN A 355 -18.44 13.60 12.96
CA ASN A 355 -19.54 14.56 12.76
C ASN A 355 -20.05 14.59 11.30
N LEU A 356 -19.16 14.46 10.31
CA LEU A 356 -19.53 14.36 8.90
C LEU A 356 -20.37 13.11 8.63
N ILE A 357 -19.99 11.96 9.17
CA ILE A 357 -20.75 10.72 9.03
C ILE A 357 -22.10 10.85 9.72
N GLU A 358 -22.15 11.30 10.97
CA GLU A 358 -23.38 11.46 11.75
C GLU A 358 -24.40 12.39 11.08
N SER A 359 -23.95 13.58 10.66
CA SER A 359 -24.81 14.56 9.97
C SER A 359 -25.33 14.06 8.62
N SER A 360 -24.66 13.08 8.01
CA SER A 360 -25.08 12.50 6.73
C SER A 360 -26.16 11.42 6.87
N ARG A 361 -26.31 10.77 8.04
CA ARG A 361 -27.15 9.56 8.24
C ARG A 361 -28.62 9.75 7.86
N ALA A 362 -29.20 10.91 8.14
CA ALA A 362 -30.59 11.19 7.81
C ALA A 362 -30.84 11.25 6.28
N ARG A 363 -29.83 11.68 5.52
CA ARG A 363 -29.90 11.89 4.06
C ARG A 363 -29.36 10.70 3.27
N LEU A 364 -28.28 10.09 3.77
CA LEU A 364 -27.57 8.97 3.18
C LEU A 364 -27.85 7.73 4.02
N LYS A 365 -28.81 6.93 3.56
CA LYS A 365 -29.02 5.58 4.09
C LYS A 365 -27.98 4.67 3.47
N ARG A 366 -27.31 3.85 4.28
CA ARG A 366 -26.45 2.77 3.76
C ARG A 366 -27.31 1.84 2.89
N PRO A 367 -26.82 1.40 1.70
CA PRO A 367 -27.51 0.39 0.92
C PRO A 367 -27.65 -0.90 1.71
N ILE A 368 -28.82 -1.53 1.63
CA ILE A 368 -29.04 -2.83 2.29
C ILE A 368 -28.28 -3.87 1.47
N PRO A 369 -27.29 -4.55 2.07
CA PRO A 369 -26.58 -5.59 1.35
C PRO A 369 -27.50 -6.78 1.07
N TYR A 370 -27.26 -7.44 -0.06
CA TYR A 370 -27.81 -8.76 -0.36
C TYR A 370 -26.71 -9.80 -0.34
#